data_AF-A0A8S9X024-F1
#
_entry.id   AF-A0A8S9X024-F1
#
_cell.length_a   1.000
_cell.length_b   1.000
_cell.length_c   1.000
_cell.angle_alpha   90.00
_cell.angle_beta   90.00
_cell.angle_gamma   90.00
#
_symmetry.space_group_name_H-M   'P 1'
#
loop_
_entity.id
_entity.type
_entity.pdbx_description
1 polymer ?
#
loop_
_entity_poly.entity_id
_entity_poly.type
_entity_poly.pdbx_seq_one_letter_code
_entity_poly.pdbx_strand_id
1 'polypeptide(L)'
;GDEFLTKELLSTVLSTKELFLNGATLHGKYFLRYAICSRNMELSDVEKGWNIISNATDAVFSMNTKTTGGTITSLAANAVTNGMKIEMTR
;
A
#
# COMPACT_ATOMS: atom_id res chain seq x y z
N GLY A 1 4.42 -8.07 -6.43
CA GLY A 1 4.12 -7.47 -5.12
C GLY A 1 2.75 -7.95 -4.70
N ASP A 2 2.53 -8.01 -3.39
CA ASP A 2 1.19 -8.22 -2.83
C ASP A 2 0.33 -6.99 -3.16
N GLU A 3 -0.80 -7.19 -3.83
CA GLU A 3 -1.66 -6.10 -4.29
C GLU A 3 -2.29 -5.33 -3.12
N PHE A 4 -2.72 -6.03 -2.08
CA PHE A 4 -3.35 -5.42 -0.91
C PHE A 4 -2.37 -4.51 -0.19
N LEU A 5 -1.18 -5.02 0.16
CA LEU A 5 -0.16 -4.23 0.84
C LEU A 5 0.33 -3.06 -0.01
N THR A 6 0.43 -3.24 -1.32
CA THR A 6 0.87 -2.16 -2.22
C THR A 6 -0.18 -1.03 -2.33
N LYS A 7 -1.48 -1.37 -2.30
CA LYS A 7 -2.57 -0.36 -2.26
C LYS A 7 -2.64 0.34 -0.92
N GLU A 8 -2.46 -0.40 0.18
CA GLU A 8 -2.39 0.17 1.53
C GLU A 8 -1.22 1.14 1.65
N LEU A 9 -0.03 0.75 1.19
CA LEU A 9 1.15 1.63 1.13
C LEU A 9 0.85 2.92 0.37
N LEU A 10 0.21 2.84 -0.81
CA LEU A 10 -0.15 4.02 -1.57
C LEU A 10 -1.09 4.95 -0.77
N SER A 11 -2.12 4.40 -0.14
CA SER A 11 -3.03 5.17 0.70
C SER A 11 -2.31 5.88 1.85
N THR A 12 -1.41 5.16 2.52
CA THR A 12 -0.61 5.69 3.63
C THR A 12 0.28 6.84 3.17
N VAL A 13 1.03 6.67 2.07
CA VAL A 13 1.90 7.73 1.53
C VAL A 13 1.09 8.95 1.09
N LEU A 14 -0.04 8.77 0.41
CA LEU A 14 -0.87 9.89 -0.05
C LEU A 14 -1.53 10.67 1.11
N SER A 15 -1.79 10.01 2.24
CA SER A 15 -2.41 10.65 3.40
C SER A 15 -1.56 11.75 4.03
N THR A 16 -0.22 11.64 3.93
CA THR A 16 0.70 12.65 4.48
C THR A 16 0.76 13.93 3.64
N LYS A 17 0.37 13.83 2.36
CA LYS A 17 0.46 14.91 1.34
C LYS A 17 1.88 15.46 1.12
N GLU A 18 2.90 14.75 1.59
CA GLU A 18 4.31 15.12 1.37
C GLU A 18 4.87 14.55 0.06
N LEU A 19 4.34 13.40 -0.38
CA LEU A 19 4.75 12.73 -1.61
C LEU A 19 3.51 12.18 -2.34
N PHE A 20 3.42 12.45 -3.64
CA PHE A 20 2.36 11.93 -4.50
C PHE A 20 2.90 10.85 -5.43
N LEU A 21 2.32 9.66 -5.36
CA LEU A 21 2.66 8.51 -6.20
C LEU A 21 1.43 8.04 -6.96
N ASN A 22 1.66 7.36 -8.07
CA ASN A 22 0.58 6.79 -8.88
C ASN A 22 0.65 5.26 -8.87
N GLY A 23 -0.47 4.61 -8.59
CA GLY A 23 -0.64 3.19 -8.83
C GLY A 23 -0.79 2.85 -10.31
N ALA A 24 -0.44 1.63 -10.68
CA ALA A 24 -0.75 1.03 -11.98
C ALA A 24 -0.83 -0.49 -11.86
N THR A 25 -1.52 -1.13 -12.80
CA THR A 25 -1.58 -2.59 -12.92
C THR A 25 -1.05 -3.00 -14.29
N LEU A 26 -0.12 -3.95 -14.32
CA LEU A 26 0.36 -4.57 -15.54
C LEU A 26 0.42 -6.09 -15.34
N HIS A 27 -0.19 -6.84 -16.25
CA HIS A 27 -0.25 -8.31 -16.20
C HIS A 27 -0.71 -8.86 -14.83
N GLY A 28 -1.77 -8.27 -14.28
CA GLY A 28 -2.32 -8.68 -12.97
C GLY A 28 -1.43 -8.36 -11.77
N LYS A 29 -0.38 -7.54 -11.93
CA LYS A 29 0.48 -7.07 -10.83
C LYS A 29 0.26 -5.58 -10.63
N TYR A 30 -0.20 -5.20 -9.44
CA TYR A 30 -0.28 -3.81 -9.01
C TYR A 30 1.10 -3.33 -8.53
N PHE A 31 1.50 -2.12 -8.94
CA PHE A 31 2.78 -1.50 -8.58
C PHE A 31 2.65 0.02 -8.49
N LEU A 32 3.63 0.67 -7.85
CA LEU A 32 3.70 2.11 -7.72
C LEU A 32 4.68 2.70 -8.72
N ARG A 33 4.36 3.87 -9.25
CA ARG A 33 5.21 4.66 -10.14
C ARG A 33 5.70 5.90 -9.40
N TYR A 34 7.01 6.00 -9.27
CA TYR A 34 7.70 7.20 -8.85
C TYR A 34 8.21 7.93 -10.10
N ALA A 35 7.70 9.14 -10.34
CA ALA A 35 8.09 9.95 -11.49
C ALA A 35 8.65 11.29 -11.00
N ILE A 36 9.80 11.67 -11.55
CA ILE A 36 10.40 12.99 -11.33
C ILE A 36 9.67 13.99 -12.22
N CYS A 37 8.95 14.92 -11.60
CA CYS A 37 8.07 15.86 -12.32
C CYS A 37 8.67 17.28 -12.45
N SER A 38 9.77 17.57 -11.74
CA SER A 38 10.40 18.89 -11.72
C SER A 38 11.81 18.84 -12.28
N ARG A 39 12.20 19.88 -13.03
CA ARG A 39 13.60 20.08 -13.47
C ARG A 39 14.50 20.58 -12.34
N ASN A 40 13.91 21.10 -11.27
CA ASN A 40 14.62 21.60 -10.10
C ASN A 40 14.80 20.53 -9.02
N MET A 41 14.52 19.27 -9.35
CA MET A 41 14.58 18.18 -8.39
C MET A 41 16.03 17.81 -8.13
N GLU A 42 16.42 17.77 -6.86
CA GLU A 42 17.77 17.45 -6.44
C GLU A 42 17.85 15.99 -5.94
N LEU A 43 19.08 15.48 -5.77
CA LEU A 43 19.31 14.15 -5.21
C LEU A 43 18.68 14.02 -3.80
N SER A 44 18.77 15.08 -3.01
CA SER A 44 18.18 15.17 -1.67
C SER A 44 16.66 14.99 -1.67
N ASP A 45 15.96 15.45 -2.70
CA ASP A 45 14.52 15.25 -2.84
C ASP A 45 14.17 13.79 -3.15
N VAL A 46 15.00 13.12 -3.96
CA VAL A 46 14.85 11.70 -4.26
C VAL A 46 15.09 10.86 -3.01
N GLU A 47 16.13 11.17 -2.24
CA GLU A 47 16.41 10.54 -0.95
C GLU A 47 15.27 10.75 0.06
N LYS A 48 14.73 11.97 0.14
CA LYS A 48 13.55 12.26 0.97
C LYS A 48 12.35 11.42 0.54
N GLY A 49 12.08 11.34 -0.77
CA GLY A 49 11.01 10.51 -1.31
C GLY A 49 11.19 9.03 -0.97
N TRP A 50 12.42 8.52 -1.09
CA TRP A 50 12.76 7.14 -0.73
C TRP A 50 12.55 6.86 0.77
N ASN A 51 12.95 7.79 1.64
CA ASN A 51 12.76 7.66 3.08
C ASN A 51 11.27 7.64 3.47
N ILE A 52 10.45 8.50 2.85
CA ILE A 52 8.99 8.49 3.07
C ILE A 52 8.39 7.13 2.69
N ILE A 53 8.75 6.60 1.51
CA ILE A 53 8.25 5.31 1.03
C ILE A 53 8.69 4.17 1.95
N SER A 54 9.96 4.14 2.33
CA SER A 54 10.54 3.09 3.18
C SER A 54 9.90 3.09 4.57
N ASN A 55 9.79 4.25 5.21
CA ASN A 55 9.17 4.37 6.53
C ASN A 55 7.69 3.96 6.51
N ALA A 56 6.94 4.36 5.47
CA ALA A 56 5.55 3.94 5.30
C ALA A 56 5.44 2.42 5.07
N THR A 57 6.38 1.85 4.34
CA THR A 57 6.47 0.40 4.11
C THR A 57 6.68 -0.36 5.42
N ASP A 58 7.65 0.08 6.24
CA ASP A 58 7.91 -0.52 7.56
C ASP A 58 6.70 -0.44 8.49
N ALA A 59 5.98 0.69 8.47
CA ALA A 59 4.74 0.85 9.24
C ALA A 59 3.65 -0.12 8.77
N VAL A 60 3.40 -0.23 7.47
CA VAL A 60 2.41 -1.16 6.89
C VAL A 60 2.74 -2.61 7.23
N PHE A 61 4.01 -3.02 7.10
CA PHE A 61 4.41 -4.36 7.50
C PHE A 61 4.25 -4.57 9.01
N SER A 62 4.63 -3.62 9.85
CA SER A 62 4.49 -3.73 11.31
C SER A 62 3.04 -3.87 11.76
N MET A 63 2.10 -3.20 11.10
CA MET A 63 0.66 -3.32 11.39
C MET A 63 0.09 -4.68 10.96
N ASN A 64 0.51 -5.17 9.79
CA ASN A 64 0.03 -6.43 9.22
C ASN A 64 0.73 -7.68 9.80
N THR A 65 1.84 -7.52 10.54
CA THR A 65 2.62 -8.62 11.15
C THR A 65 2.38 -8.80 12.64
N LYS A 66 1.37 -8.17 13.26
CA LYS A 66 1.04 -8.42 14.67
C LYS A 66 0.58 -9.87 14.90
N THR A 67 1.55 -10.70 15.25
CA THR A 67 1.49 -12.09 15.67
C THR A 67 0.57 -12.26 16.87
N THR A 68 -0.53 -13.00 16.71
CA THR A 68 -1.15 -13.72 17.82
C THR A 68 -0.59 -15.15 17.80
N GLY A 69 0.33 -15.44 18.73
CA GLY A 69 0.62 -16.80 19.22
C GLY A 69 0.79 -17.94 18.21
N GLY A 70 1.56 -17.78 17.13
CA GLY A 70 2.03 -18.92 16.33
C GLY A 70 1.12 -19.40 15.21
N THR A 71 0.18 -18.58 14.72
CA THR A 71 -0.48 -18.84 13.43
C THR A 71 -0.58 -17.53 12.66
N ILE A 72 0.07 -17.46 11.49
CA ILE A 72 -0.02 -16.30 10.59
C ILE A 72 -1.44 -16.30 10.00
N THR A 73 -2.35 -15.57 10.63
CA THR A 73 -3.64 -15.21 10.03
C THR A 73 -3.49 -13.81 9.49
N SER A 74 -3.36 -13.69 8.17
CA SER A 74 -3.44 -12.40 7.50
C SER A 74 -4.82 -11.79 7.81
N LEU A 75 -4.83 -10.61 8.45
CA LEU A 75 -6.06 -9.88 8.77
C LEU A 75 -6.89 -9.54 7.51
N ALA A 76 -6.29 -9.63 6.32
CA ALA A 76 -6.95 -9.44 5.04
C ALA A 76 -7.90 -10.59 4.61
N ALA A 77 -7.82 -11.79 5.21
CA ALA A 77 -8.69 -12.91 4.83
C ALA A 77 -10.11 -12.84 5.44
N ASN A 78 -10.34 -12.04 6.48
CA ASN A 78 -11.62 -12.00 7.21
C ASN A 78 -12.56 -10.85 6.82
N ALA A 79 -12.14 -9.93 5.94
CA ALA A 79 -13.04 -8.91 5.41
C ALA A 79 -13.93 -9.43 4.24
N VAL A 80 -13.58 -10.57 3.65
CA VAL A 80 -14.34 -11.16 2.52
C VAL A 80 -15.41 -12.15 2.99
N THR A 81 -15.34 -12.64 4.23
CA THR A 81 -16.21 -13.73 4.71
C THR A 81 -17.44 -13.27 5.51
N ASN A 82 -17.52 -12.01 5.97
CA ASN A 82 -18.66 -11.53 6.75
C ASN A 82 -19.27 -10.25 6.15
N GLY A 83 -20.26 -10.41 5.27
CA GLY A 83 -21.40 -9.49 5.27
C GLY A 83 -21.78 -8.75 3.98
N MET A 84 -21.82 -9.39 2.81
CA MET A 84 -22.72 -8.91 1.75
C MET A 84 -23.36 -10.07 0.97
N LYS A 85 -24.41 -10.65 1.56
CA LYS A 85 -25.45 -11.36 0.81
C LYS A 85 -26.25 -10.30 0.05
N ILE A 86 -26.05 -10.18 -1.26
CA ILE A 86 -27.09 -9.60 -2.11
C ILE A 86 -28.00 -10.78 -2.49
N GLU A 87 -29.13 -10.87 -1.81
CA GLU A 87 -30.19 -11.84 -2.12
C GLU A 87 -30.65 -11.67 -3.57
N MET A 88 -30.54 -12.74 -4.35
CA MET A 88 -31.35 -12.92 -5.55
C MET A 88 -32.79 -13.16 -5.12
N THR A 89 -33.68 -12.20 -5.42
CA THR A 89 -35.13 -12.46 -5.40
C THR A 89 -35.60 -12.52 -6.85
N ARG A 90 -36.39 -13.58 -7.11
CA ARG A 90 -36.89 -14.12 -8.39
C ARG A 90 -37.34 -13.11 -9.44
#